data_AF-A0A932T039-F1
#
_entry.id   AF-A0A932T039-F1
#
_cell.length_a   1.000
_cell.length_b   1.000
_cell.length_c   1.000
_cell.angle_alpha   90.00
_cell.angle_beta   90.00
_cell.angle_gamma   90.00
#
_symmetry.space_group_name_H-M   'P 1'
#
loop_
_entity.id
_entity.type
_entity.pdbx_description
1 polymer ?
#
loop_
_entity_poly.entity_id
_entity_poly.type
_entity_poly.pdbx_seq_one_letter_code
_entity_poly.pdbx_strand_id
1 'polypeptide(L)' 'MSQNPIAKAVFRNVVVDEAPLACMVVNQRIVLILSALFDTNDFNVNRGRSYLKSLDLEYGIAVDFGKRRAEFIGIRRSK' A
#
# COMPACT_ATOMS: atom_id res chain seq x y z
N MET A 1 -18.09 0.85 6.61
CA MET A 1 -17.35 0.15 5.55
C MET A 1 -16.13 1.01 5.24
N SER A 2 -14.91 0.53 5.53
CA SER A 2 -13.69 1.27 5.18
C SER A 2 -13.53 1.21 3.66
N GLN A 3 -13.74 2.32 2.94
CA GLN A 3 -13.44 2.36 1.52
C GLN A 3 -11.94 2.17 1.30
N ASN A 4 -11.58 1.44 0.25
CA ASN A 4 -10.21 1.31 -0.23
C ASN A 4 -9.66 2.71 -0.59
N PRO A 5 -8.43 3.05 -0.22
CA PRO A 5 -7.85 4.35 -0.55
C PRO A 5 -7.63 4.45 -2.06
N ILE A 6 -7.84 5.65 -2.61
CA ILE A 6 -7.73 5.91 -4.05
C ILE A 6 -6.33 6.47 -4.35
N ALA A 7 -5.59 5.79 -5.22
CA ALA A 7 -4.36 6.31 -5.79
C ALA A 7 -4.68 7.18 -7.01
N LYS A 8 -3.96 8.30 -7.16
CA LYS A 8 -4.08 9.19 -8.31
C LYS A 8 -2.83 9.09 -9.17
N ALA A 9 -2.99 8.78 -10.45
CA ALA A 9 -1.91 8.86 -11.42
C ALA A 9 -1.82 10.31 -11.94
N VAL A 10 -0.62 10.89 -11.91
CA VAL A 10 -0.39 12.28 -12.30
C VAL A 10 0.59 12.34 -13.46
N PHE A 11 0.22 13.04 -14.53
CA PHE A 11 1.10 13.38 -15.65
C PHE A 11 1.09 14.89 -15.85
N ARG A 12 2.26 15.54 -15.80
CA ARG A 12 2.40 17.01 -15.93
C ARG A 12 1.44 17.80 -15.03
N ASN A 13 1.32 17.39 -13.76
CA ASN A 13 0.40 17.98 -12.76
C ASN A 13 -1.10 17.83 -13.06
N VAL A 14 -1.48 17.01 -14.04
CA VAL A 14 -2.88 16.65 -14.33
C VAL A 14 -3.12 15.23 -13.84
N VAL A 15 -4.21 15.03 -13.10
CA VAL A 15 -4.67 13.68 -12.72
C VAL A 15 -5.22 13.02 -13.98
N VAL A 16 -4.59 11.92 -14.39
CA VAL A 16 -4.96 11.18 -15.61
C VAL A 16 -5.76 9.92 -15.32
N ASP A 17 -5.67 9.39 -14.10
CA ASP A 17 -6.39 8.18 -13.69
C ASP A 17 -6.53 8.11 -12.17
N GLU A 18 -7.55 7.39 -11.71
CA GLU A 18 -7.81 7.11 -10.30
C GLU A 18 -8.15 5.63 -10.13
N ALA A 19 -7.42 4.95 -9.23
CA ALA A 19 -7.60 3.53 -9.00
C ALA A 19 -7.68 3.21 -7.50
N PRO A 20 -8.67 2.38 -7.06
CA PRO A 20 -8.72 1.93 -5.68
C PRO A 20 -7.57 0.95 -5.40
N LEU A 21 -6.83 1.18 -4.32
CA LEU A 21 -5.79 0.27 -3.87
C LEU A 21 -6.38 -0.76 -2.90
N ALA A 22 -6.02 -2.04 -3.07
CA ALA A 22 -6.42 -3.11 -2.17
C ALA A 22 -5.60 -3.08 -0.86
N CYS A 23 -5.77 -2.01 -0.08
CA CYS A 23 -5.13 -1.82 1.21
C CYS A 23 -6.02 -1.01 2.16
N MET A 24 -5.65 -0.98 3.43
CA MET A 24 -6.23 -0.06 4.41
C MET A 24 -5.20 0.97 4.82
N VAL A 25 -5.65 2.20 5.10
CA VAL A 25 -4.80 3.23 5.69
C VAL A 25 -5.26 3.49 7.12
N VAL A 26 -4.37 3.27 8.08
CA VAL A 26 -4.62 3.55 9.49
C VAL A 26 -3.97 4.88 9.86
N ASN A 27 -4.75 5.78 10.46
CA ASN A 27 -4.32 7.09 10.94
C ASN A 27 -3.57 7.94 9.90
N GLN A 28 -3.86 7.76 8.60
CA GLN A 28 -3.17 8.45 7.49
C GLN A 28 -1.64 8.26 7.50
N ARG A 29 -1.14 7.19 8.13
CA ARG A 29 0.31 6.99 8.33
C ARG A 29 0.77 5.59 8.00
N ILE A 30 -0.08 4.59 8.18
CA ILE A 30 0.28 3.19 8.04
C ILE A 30 -0.58 2.57 6.95
N VAL A 31 0.06 2.03 5.92
CA VAL A 31 -0.62 1.18 4.93
C VAL A 31 -0.61 -0.26 5.43
N LEU A 32 -1.80 -0.87 5.51
CA LEU A 32 -2.00 -2.30 5.72
C LEU A 32 -2.31 -2.97 4.38
N ILE A 33 -1.43 -3.88 3.96
CA ILE A 33 -1.56 -4.61 2.69
C ILE A 33 -2.06 -6.01 2.98
N LEU A 34 -3.15 -6.40 2.33
CA LEU A 34 -3.70 -7.76 2.42
C LEU A 34 -2.90 -8.68 1.48
N SER A 35 -2.11 -9.60 2.04
CA SER A 35 -1.26 -10.53 1.25
C SER A 35 -1.97 -11.81 0.83
N ALA A 36 -3.20 -12.07 1.30
CA ALA A 36 -3.97 -13.28 1.02
C ALA A 36 -4.48 -13.40 -0.44
N LEU A 37 -3.93 -12.63 -1.39
CA LEU A 37 -4.38 -12.55 -2.77
C LEU A 37 -3.56 -13.40 -3.76
N PHE A 38 -2.56 -14.17 -3.30
CA PHE A 38 -1.67 -14.93 -4.16
C PHE A 38 -1.44 -16.36 -3.65
N ASP A 39 -1.30 -17.32 -4.56
CA ASP A 39 -1.18 -18.76 -4.25
C ASP A 39 0.00 -19.11 -3.34
N THR A 40 1.10 -18.35 -3.37
CA THR A 40 2.23 -18.57 -2.47
C THR A 40 2.07 -17.87 -1.11
N ASN A 41 1.06 -16.99 -0.98
CA ASN A 41 0.83 -16.11 0.18
C ASN A 41 2.12 -15.39 0.63
N ASP A 42 3.06 -15.16 -0.28
CA ASP A 42 4.28 -14.44 0.03
C ASP A 42 4.00 -12.95 -0.02
N PHE A 43 4.53 -12.24 0.97
CA PHE A 43 4.33 -10.82 1.03
C PHE A 43 5.05 -10.13 -0.15
N ASN A 44 4.28 -9.46 -1.02
CA ASN A 44 4.83 -8.71 -2.14
C ASN A 44 5.31 -7.32 -1.69
N VAL A 45 6.56 -7.27 -1.21
CA VAL A 45 7.24 -6.04 -0.76
C VAL A 45 7.19 -4.94 -1.81
N ASN A 46 7.30 -5.29 -3.10
CA ASN A 46 7.27 -4.32 -4.20
C ASN A 46 5.89 -3.66 -4.34
N ARG A 47 4.80 -4.44 -4.20
CA ARG A 47 3.44 -3.88 -4.16
C ARG A 47 3.26 -2.96 -2.96
N GLY A 48 3.77 -3.34 -1.80
CA GLY A 48 3.71 -2.49 -0.61
C GLY A 48 4.42 -1.16 -0.78
N ARG A 49 5.64 -1.17 -1.33
CA ARG A 49 6.38 0.05 -1.68
C ARG A 49 5.64 0.90 -2.72
N SER A 50 4.96 0.28 -3.69
CA SER A 50 4.15 0.99 -4.66
C SER A 50 3.00 1.74 -3.99
N TYR A 51 2.28 1.09 -3.06
CA TYR A 51 1.17 1.74 -2.35
C TYR A 51 1.66 2.90 -1.46
N LEU A 52 2.78 2.72 -0.78
CA LEU A 52 3.41 3.79 0.00
C LEU A 52 3.74 5.01 -0.87
N LYS A 53 4.32 4.81 -2.05
CA LYS A 53 4.59 5.89 -3.00
C LYS A 53 3.31 6.56 -3.50
N SER A 54 2.32 5.77 -3.91
CA SER A 54 1.06 6.28 -4.47
C SER A 54 0.20 7.05 -3.46
N LEU A 55 0.32 6.73 -2.17
CA LEU A 55 -0.43 7.38 -1.08
C LEU A 55 0.37 8.48 -0.38
N ASP A 56 1.59 8.76 -0.83
CA ASP A 56 2.53 9.68 -0.20
C ASP A 56 2.75 9.35 1.29
N LEU A 57 3.10 8.09 1.59
CA LEU A 57 3.36 7.58 2.94
C LEU A 57 4.78 7.00 3.06
N GLU A 58 5.41 7.16 4.22
CA GLU A 58 6.81 6.76 4.42
C GLU A 58 6.95 5.33 4.96
N TYR A 59 5.97 4.86 5.73
CA TYR A 59 6.02 3.58 6.44
C TYR A 59 4.71 2.81 6.27
N GLY A 60 4.81 1.48 6.23
CA GLY A 60 3.67 0.57 6.13
C GLY A 60 3.93 -0.75 6.81
N ILE A 61 2.85 -1.42 7.20
CA ILE A 61 2.89 -2.76 7.78
C ILE A 61 2.12 -3.68 6.86
N ALA A 62 2.76 -4.69 6.33
CA ALA A 62 2.07 -5.78 5.66
C ALA A 62 1.61 -6.80 6.70
N VAL A 63 0.30 -7.07 6.73
CA VAL A 63 -0.28 -8.06 7.63
C VAL A 63 -0.93 -9.13 6.78
N ASP A 64 -0.41 -10.34 6.89
CA ASP A 64 -1.06 -11.52 6.35
C ASP A 64 -2.10 -12.01 7.36
N PHE A 65 -3.38 -11.78 7.11
CA PHE A 65 -4.44 -12.25 8.01
C PHE A 65 -4.64 -13.77 7.95
N GLY A 66 -4.06 -14.46 6.96
CA GLY A 66 -4.05 -15.92 6.84
C GLY A 66 -2.82 -16.60 7.47
N LYS A 67 -1.78 -15.85 7.85
CA LYS A 67 -0.54 -16.36 8.47
C LYS A 67 -0.26 -15.66 9.81
N ARG A 68 0.52 -16.28 10.70
CA ARG A 68 0.94 -15.68 12.01
C ARG A 68 2.11 -14.69 11.85
N ARG A 69 2.21 -13.98 10.73
CA ARG A 69 3.39 -13.18 10.35
C ARG A 69 2.97 -11.78 9.89
N ALA A 70 3.71 -10.77 10.36
CA ALA A 70 3.63 -9.40 9.91
C ALA A 70 5.01 -8.92 9.45
N GLU A 71 5.06 -8.07 8.44
CA GLU A 71 6.30 -7.51 7.90
C GLU A 71 6.24 -5.98 7.87
N PHE A 72 7.35 -5.35 8.26
CA PHE A 72 7.48 -3.90 8.29
C PHE A 72 8.26 -3.42 7.07
N ILE A 73 7.77 -2.35 6.43
CA ILE A 73 8.37 -1.78 5.22
C ILE A 73 8.47 -0.28 5.39
N GLY A 74 9.63 0.27 5.05
CA GLY A 74 9.84 1.69 4.87
C GLY A 74 10.30 2.01 3.45
N ILE A 75 9.99 3.22 2.99
CA ILE A 75 10.61 3.82 1.80
C ILE A 75 11.37 5.08 2.20
N ARG A 76 12.57 5.25 1.65
CA ARG A 76 13.32 6.51 1.79
C ARG A 76 12.81 7.47 0.71
N ARG A 77 12.25 8.62 1.10
CA ARG A 77 12.04 9.72 0.15
C ARG A 77 13.39 10.31 -0.22
N SER A 78 13.67 10.48 -1.53
CA SER A 78 14.65 11.48 -1.94
C SER A 78 14.00 12.84 -1.69
N LYS A 79 14.65 13.66 -0.87
CA LYS A 79 14.32 15.09 -0.78
C LYS A 79 14.58 15.76 -2.12
#